data_AF-A0A0F9S8J3-F1
#
_entry.id   AF-A0A0F9S8J3-F1
#
_cell.length_a   1.000
_cell.length_b   1.000
_cell.length_c   1.000
_cell.angle_alpha   90.00
_cell.angle_beta   90.00
_cell.angle_gamma   90.00
#
_symmetry.space_group_name_H-M   'P 1'
#
loop_
_entity.id
_entity.type
_entity.pdbx_description
1 polymer ?
#
loop_
_entity_poly.entity_id
_entity_poly.type
_entity_poly.pdbx_seq_one_letter_code
_entity_poly.pdbx_strand_id
1 'polypeptide(L)'
;MCSILTTVRMPAALSVRDLRERLREKSIIIYEGKGCFAGKVFQVGNVGELSEYDIRFSLATLKDVLMTLQAEVAYIVSPLRPKGAKLILLLKPDHVRAKVVS
;
A
#
# COMPACT_ATOMS: atom_id res chain seq x y z
N MET A 1 -7.90 -18.87 13.71
CA MET A 1 -7.38 -19.54 12.49
C MET A 1 -6.85 -18.47 11.56
N CYS A 2 -5.57 -18.53 11.21
CA CYS A 2 -4.95 -17.60 10.26
C CYS A 2 -5.02 -18.22 8.86
N SER A 3 -5.28 -17.43 7.81
CA SER A 3 -5.10 -17.95 6.45
C SER A 3 -3.61 -18.15 6.19
N ILE A 4 -3.22 -19.36 5.82
CA ILE A 4 -1.85 -19.73 5.46
C ILE A 4 -1.35 -18.88 4.28
N LEU A 5 -2.26 -18.48 3.38
CA LEU A 5 -1.94 -17.66 2.22
C LEU A 5 -3.03 -16.60 2.02
N THR A 6 -2.63 -15.33 1.92
CA THR A 6 -3.53 -14.22 1.61
C THR A 6 -3.23 -13.72 0.21
N THR A 7 -4.22 -13.76 -0.69
CA THR A 7 -4.10 -13.22 -2.05
C THR A 7 -4.77 -11.86 -2.11
N VAL A 8 -4.06 -10.85 -2.61
CA VAL A 8 -4.52 -9.46 -2.68
C VAL A 8 -4.47 -8.97 -4.12
N ARG A 9 -5.55 -8.34 -4.57
CA ARG A 9 -5.63 -7.74 -5.90
C ARG A 9 -4.79 -6.46 -5.96
N MET A 10 -4.00 -6.33 -7.01
CA MET A 10 -3.20 -5.13 -7.24
C MET A 10 -4.02 -4.00 -7.85
N PRO A 11 -3.78 -2.75 -7.42
CA PRO A 11 -4.28 -1.58 -8.13
C PRO A 11 -3.77 -1.59 -9.58
N ALA A 12 -4.64 -1.27 -10.54
CA ALA A 12 -4.32 -1.38 -11.97
C ALA A 12 -3.17 -0.48 -12.42
N ALA A 13 -2.91 0.61 -11.70
CA ALA A 13 -1.83 1.55 -11.98
C ALA A 13 -0.46 1.10 -11.46
N LEU A 14 -0.39 0.01 -10.68
CA LEU A 14 0.83 -0.45 -10.03
C LEU A 14 1.29 -1.80 -10.59
N SER A 15 2.61 -1.99 -10.60
CA SER A 15 3.27 -3.22 -11.06
C SER A 15 3.54 -4.16 -9.88
N VAL A 16 3.22 -5.45 -10.04
CA VAL A 16 3.57 -6.48 -9.04
C VAL A 16 5.07 -6.66 -8.92
N ARG A 17 5.79 -6.53 -10.03
CA ARG A 17 7.25 -6.63 -10.07
C ARG A 17 7.89 -5.55 -9.20
N ASP A 18 7.44 -4.30 -9.36
CA ASP A 18 8.04 -3.15 -8.67
C ASP A 18 7.73 -3.23 -7.17
N LEU A 19 6.48 -3.61 -6.80
CA LEU A 19 6.12 -3.90 -5.41
C LEU A 19 7.01 -5.00 -4.81
N ARG A 20 7.23 -6.11 -5.54
CA ARG A 20 8.05 -7.23 -5.08
C ARG A 20 9.51 -6.82 -4.88
N GLU A 21 10.08 -6.04 -5.79
CA GLU A 21 11.46 -5.54 -5.68
C GLU A 21 11.63 -4.65 -4.44
N ARG A 22 10.75 -3.67 -4.25
CA ARG A 22 10.78 -2.77 -3.08
C ARG A 22 10.59 -3.50 -1.76
N LEU A 23 9.72 -4.50 -1.70
CA LEU A 23 9.53 -5.32 -0.50
C LEU A 23 10.75 -6.22 -0.22
N ARG A 24 11.39 -6.74 -1.28
CA ARG A 24 12.58 -7.58 -1.13
C ARG A 24 13.76 -6.80 -0.55
N GLU A 25 13.90 -5.52 -0.86
CA GLU A 25 14.88 -4.62 -0.21
C GLU A 25 14.64 -4.48 1.31
N LYS A 26 13.42 -4.72 1.77
CA LYS A 26 13.02 -4.70 3.19
C LYS A 26 12.93 -6.09 3.81
N SER A 27 13.52 -7.10 3.17
CA SER A 27 13.49 -8.51 3.59
C SER A 27 12.08 -9.13 3.62
N ILE A 28 11.13 -8.59 2.86
CA ILE A 28 9.78 -9.14 2.71
C ILE A 28 9.66 -9.79 1.34
N ILE A 29 9.23 -11.06 1.31
CA ILE A 29 9.04 -11.81 0.07
C ILE A 29 7.54 -11.99 -0.18
N ILE A 30 7.10 -11.60 -1.38
CA ILE A 30 5.74 -11.84 -1.87
C ILE A 30 5.77 -12.67 -3.15
N TYR A 31 4.70 -13.41 -3.40
CA TYR A 31 4.55 -14.21 -4.60
C TYR A 31 3.62 -13.51 -5.58
N GLU A 32 3.98 -13.56 -6.86
CA GLU A 32 3.12 -13.07 -7.93
C GLU A 32 2.07 -14.11 -8.30
N GLY A 33 0.88 -13.65 -8.69
CA GLY A 33 -0.15 -14.51 -9.27
C GLY A 33 0.36 -15.29 -10.49
N LYS A 34 -0.22 -16.46 -10.73
CA LYS A 34 0.09 -17.29 -11.91
C LYS A 34 -1.08 -17.32 -12.88
N GLY A 35 -0.81 -17.74 -14.13
CA GLY A 35 -1.83 -17.92 -15.16
C GLY A 35 -2.65 -16.65 -15.39
N CYS A 36 -3.98 -16.75 -15.33
CA CYS A 36 -4.88 -15.62 -15.55
C CYS A 36 -4.75 -14.48 -14.52
N PHE A 37 -4.02 -14.70 -13.42
CA PHE A 37 -3.76 -13.72 -12.37
C PHE A 37 -2.33 -13.13 -12.40
N ALA A 38 -1.49 -13.52 -13.35
CA ALA A 38 -0.17 -12.92 -13.53
C ALA A 38 -0.28 -11.40 -13.69
N GLY A 39 0.56 -10.65 -12.96
CA GLY A 39 0.49 -9.19 -12.92
C GLY A 39 -0.75 -8.56 -12.24
N LYS A 40 -1.73 -9.36 -11.76
CA LYS A 40 -3.01 -8.83 -11.23
C LYS A 40 -3.14 -8.97 -9.71
N VAL A 41 -2.42 -9.91 -9.12
CA VAL A 41 -2.47 -10.19 -7.68
C VAL A 41 -1.06 -10.46 -7.16
N PHE A 42 -0.90 -10.26 -5.86
CA PHE A 42 0.22 -10.81 -5.10
C PHE A 42 -0.31 -11.65 -3.94
N GLN A 43 0.56 -12.50 -3.40
CA GLN A 43 0.25 -13.39 -2.30
C GLN A 43 1.26 -13.22 -1.18
N VAL A 44 0.75 -13.20 0.06
CA VAL A 44 1.52 -13.18 1.29
C VAL A 44 1.30 -14.50 2.00
N GLY A 45 2.38 -15.26 2.22
CA GLY A 45 2.34 -16.49 3.01
C GLY A 45 2.51 -16.18 4.49
N ASN A 46 1.56 -16.61 5.31
CA ASN A 46 1.62 -16.51 6.77
C ASN A 46 1.94 -17.90 7.33
N VAL A 47 3.18 -18.36 7.14
CA VAL A 47 3.61 -19.74 7.42
C VAL A 47 4.70 -19.74 8.49
N GLY A 48 4.62 -20.68 9.43
CA GLY A 48 5.61 -20.87 10.48
C GLY A 48 5.29 -20.06 11.74
N GLU A 49 6.32 -19.84 12.55
CA GLU A 49 6.23 -19.06 13.78
C GLU A 49 6.35 -17.58 13.44
N LEU A 50 5.21 -16.89 13.36
CA LEU A 50 5.11 -15.45 13.14
C LEU A 50 4.63 -14.80 14.43
N SER A 51 5.35 -13.77 14.87
CA SER A 51 4.92 -12.94 15.99
C SER A 51 3.99 -11.81 15.52
N GLU A 52 3.28 -11.20 16.47
CA GLU A 52 2.54 -9.95 16.23
C GLU A 52 3.44 -8.83 15.69
N TYR A 53 4.70 -8.79 16.10
CA TYR A 53 5.66 -7.81 15.59
C TYR A 53 5.91 -8.02 14.10
N ASP A 54 6.13 -9.26 13.65
CA ASP A 54 6.39 -9.59 12.23
C ASP A 54 5.20 -9.21 11.34
N ILE A 55 3.98 -9.48 11.83
CA ILE A 55 2.74 -9.11 11.13
C ILE A 55 2.62 -7.59 11.02
N ARG A 56 2.84 -6.85 12.12
CA ARG A 56 2.73 -5.39 12.12
C ARG A 56 3.82 -4.75 11.27
N PHE A 57 5.04 -5.26 11.34
CA PHE A 57 6.16 -4.81 10.51
C PHE A 57 5.87 -5.02 9.03
N SER A 58 5.39 -6.20 8.65
CA SER A 58 5.10 -6.52 7.25
C SER A 58 3.98 -5.64 6.68
N LEU A 59 2.90 -5.43 7.45
CA LEU A 59 1.79 -4.56 7.05
C LEU A 59 2.20 -3.08 6.97
N ALA A 60 3.00 -2.59 7.92
CA ALA A 60 3.49 -1.21 7.90
C ALA A 60 4.40 -0.97 6.69
N THR A 61 5.34 -1.89 6.44
CA THR A 61 6.24 -1.81 5.30
C THR A 61 5.48 -1.89 3.97
N LEU A 62 4.49 -2.79 3.87
CA LEU A 62 3.62 -2.90 2.70
C LEU A 62 2.88 -1.59 2.42
N LYS A 63 2.31 -0.97 3.46
CA LYS A 63 1.63 0.33 3.34
C LYS A 63 2.59 1.39 2.79
N ASP A 64 3.76 1.52 3.39
CA ASP A 64 4.72 2.57 3.02
C ASP A 64 5.18 2.42 1.58
N VAL A 65 5.53 1.19 1.16
CA VAL A 65 5.93 0.90 -0.23
C VAL A 65 4.80 1.23 -1.22
N LEU A 66 3.55 0.85 -0.91
CA LEU A 66 2.41 1.16 -1.77
C LEU A 66 2.18 2.67 -1.89
N MET A 67 2.32 3.43 -0.80
CA MET A 67 2.17 4.89 -0.83
C MET A 67 3.28 5.54 -1.66
N THR A 68 4.52 5.07 -1.53
CA THR A 68 5.65 5.56 -2.35
C THR A 68 5.41 5.30 -3.83
N LEU A 69 5.06 4.07 -4.21
CA LEU A 69 4.77 3.72 -5.60
C LEU A 69 3.59 4.53 -6.16
N GLN A 70 2.54 4.75 -5.35
CA GLN A 70 1.41 5.57 -5.76
C GLN A 70 1.82 7.03 -5.99
N ALA A 71 2.68 7.59 -5.14
CA ALA A 71 3.19 8.95 -5.29
C ALA A 71 4.06 9.10 -6.54
N GLU A 72 4.92 8.12 -6.83
CA GLU A 72 5.74 8.06 -8.05
C GLU A 72 4.86 8.06 -9.32
N VAL A 73 3.78 7.27 -9.32
CA VAL A 73 2.83 7.25 -10.45
C VAL A 73 2.04 8.57 -10.55
N ALA A 74 1.54 9.10 -9.42
CA ALA A 74 0.78 10.35 -9.39
C ALA A 74 1.59 11.55 -9.88
N TYR A 75 2.91 11.55 -9.66
CA TYR A 75 3.81 12.59 -10.19
C TYR A 75 3.83 12.63 -11.73
N ILE A 76 3.62 11.50 -12.40
CA ILE A 76 3.68 11.38 -13.87
C ILE A 76 2.38 11.87 -14.52
N VAL A 77 1.25 11.86 -13.79
CA VAL A 77 -0.06 12.26 -14.31
C VAL A 77 -0.51 13.60 -13.73
N SER A 78 -0.64 14.61 -14.60
CA SER A 78 -1.32 15.85 -14.22
C SER A 78 -2.82 15.58 -14.03
N PRO A 79 -3.45 16.03 -12.92
CA PRO A 79 -4.89 15.93 -12.77
C PRO A 79 -5.57 16.67 -13.92
N LEU A 80 -6.39 15.97 -14.71
CA LEU A 80 -7.29 16.61 -15.65
C LEU A 80 -8.31 17.41 -14.83
N ARG A 81 -8.06 18.70 -14.65
CA ARG A 81 -9.04 19.61 -14.06
C ARG A 81 -10.20 19.73 -15.06
N PRO A 82 -11.43 19.33 -14.72
CA PRO A 82 -12.58 19.62 -15.56
C PRO A 82 -12.68 21.14 -15.68
N LYS A 83 -12.81 21.64 -16.91
CA LYS A 83 -12.99 23.05 -17.22
C LYS A 83 -14.32 23.51 -16.60
N GLY A 84 -14.29 23.95 -15.34
CA GLY A 84 -15.48 24.43 -14.61
C GLY A 84 -15.63 23.99 -13.14
N ALA A 85 -14.78 23.10 -12.60
CA ALA A 85 -14.90 22.70 -11.20
C ALA A 85 -14.30 23.77 -10.26
N LYS A 86 -15.14 24.48 -9.50
CA LYS A 86 -14.71 25.30 -8.36
C LYS A 86 -13.93 24.43 -7.39
N LEU A 87 -12.69 24.83 -7.10
CA LEU A 87 -11.83 24.19 -6.12
C LEU A 87 -12.45 24.34 -4.72
N ILE A 88 -13.14 23.32 -4.22
CA ILE A 88 -13.47 23.25 -2.79
C ILE A 88 -12.26 22.60 -2.12
N LEU A 89 -11.39 23.44 -1.55
CA LEU A 89 -10.31 23.01 -0.69
C LEU A 89 -10.96 22.37 0.55
N LEU A 90 -11.02 21.04 0.60
CA LEU A 90 -11.36 20.33 1.83
C LEU A 90 -10.15 20.45 2.77
N LEU A 91 -10.13 21.54 3.55
CA LEU A 91 -9.20 21.69 4.66
C LEU A 91 -9.40 20.48 5.59
N LYS A 92 -8.38 19.63 5.70
CA LYS A 92 -8.34 18.63 6.77
C LYS A 92 -8.29 19.41 8.09
N PRO A 93 -9.11 19.08 9.10
CA PRO A 93 -9.08 19.80 10.36
C PRO A 93 -7.72 19.60 11.03
N ASP A 94 -7.05 20.72 11.30
CA ASP A 94 -5.83 20.79 12.09
C ASP A 94 -6.06 20.13 13.46
N HIS A 95 -5.06 19.35 13.89
CA HIS A 95 -4.99 18.80 15.23
C HIS A 95 -4.96 19.95 16.25
N VAL A 96 -6.13 20.26 16.83
CA VAL A 96 -6.22 21.07 18.05
C VAL A 96 -5.57 20.27 19.17
N ARG A 97 -4.34 20.66 19.52
CA ARG A 97 -3.69 20.29 20.78
C ARG A 97 -4.59 20.74 21.93
N ALA A 98 -5.26 19.79 22.59
CA ALA A 98 -5.90 20.04 23.86
C ALA A 98 -4.81 20.32 24.91
N LYS A 99 -4.70 21.58 25.34
CA LYS A 99 -4.05 21.96 26.59
C LYS A 99 -4.92 21.40 27.72
N VAL A 100 -4.44 20.37 28.41
CA VAL A 100 -5.01 19.97 29.71
C VAL A 100 -4.33 20.86 30.75
N VAL A 101 -5.12 21.77 31.33
CA VAL A 101 -4.78 22.50 32.56
C VAL A 101 -5.86 22.14 33.57
N SER A 102 -5.52 21.27 34.52
CA SER A 102 -6.11 21.13 35.86
C SER A 102 -5.17 20.24 36.64
#